data_AF-A0A9E4IUE0-F1
#
_entry.id   AF-A0A9E4IUE0-F1
#
_cell.length_a   1.000
_cell.length_b   1.000
_cell.length_c   1.000
_cell.angle_alpha   90.00
_cell.angle_beta   90.00
_cell.angle_gamma   90.00
#
_symmetry.space_group_name_H-M   'P 1'
#
loop_
_entity.id
_entity.type
_entity.pdbx_description
1 polymer ?
#
loop_
_entity_poly.entity_id
_entity_poly.type
_entity_poly.pdbx_seq_one_letter_code
_entity_poly.pdbx_strand_id
1 'polypeptide(L)'
;MRVHHDPSPAVWLQVYASGAWEAACETSPSARDLLDLLLPLQLRADLVIGQAGQSLDGRIATAGGDSHYVTGPADIRRLHRLRALVDAVVVGAGTVAADDPRLTVREVEGRNPVRVVLDPNGRMGTDRRLLGDGAAPTLGVRRAGGGEPAA
;
A
#
# COMPACT_ATOMS: atom_id res chain seq x y z
N MET A 1 -11.14 -19.80 -2.53
CA MET A 1 -10.41 -19.64 -3.81
C MET A 1 -9.16 -20.50 -3.74
N ARG A 2 -8.89 -21.32 -4.76
CA ARG A 2 -7.65 -22.10 -4.85
C ARG A 2 -6.64 -21.32 -5.69
N VAL A 3 -5.48 -21.02 -5.12
CA VAL A 3 -4.41 -20.27 -5.81
C VAL A 3 -3.28 -21.24 -6.12
N HIS A 4 -2.90 -21.31 -7.39
CA HIS A 4 -1.75 -22.06 -7.89
C HIS A 4 -0.66 -21.07 -8.26
N HIS A 5 0.43 -21.06 -7.49
CA HIS A 5 1.60 -20.24 -7.80
C HIS A 5 2.65 -20.98 -8.64
N ASP A 6 2.52 -22.30 -8.79
CA ASP A 6 3.38 -23.19 -9.56
C ASP A 6 2.50 -24.01 -10.53
N PRO A 7 2.90 -24.20 -11.81
CA PRO A 7 2.19 -25.09 -12.74
C PRO A 7 2.12 -26.56 -12.26
N SER A 8 2.89 -26.95 -11.24
CA SER A 8 2.77 -28.24 -10.60
C SER A 8 1.42 -28.41 -9.90
N PRO A 9 0.62 -29.44 -10.25
CA PRO A 9 -0.64 -29.73 -9.56
C PRO A 9 -0.45 -30.11 -8.08
N ALA A 10 0.80 -30.37 -7.66
CA ALA A 10 1.16 -30.73 -6.31
C ALA A 10 1.39 -29.55 -5.36
N VAL A 11 1.44 -28.29 -5.85
CA VAL A 11 1.65 -27.11 -5.02
C VAL A 11 0.44 -26.18 -5.12
N TRP A 12 -0.36 -26.14 -4.06
CA TRP A 12 -1.56 -25.31 -4.00
C TRP A 12 -1.79 -24.75 -2.59
N LEU A 13 -2.44 -23.59 -2.54
CA LEU A 13 -3.00 -22.98 -1.33
C LEU A 13 -4.51 -22.79 -1.53
N GLN A 14 -5.31 -23.41 -0.67
CA GLN A 14 -6.75 -23.24 -0.62
C GLN A 14 -7.06 -22.24 0.49
N VAL A 15 -7.72 -21.14 0.14
CA VAL A 15 -8.20 -20.16 1.11
C VAL A 15 -9.72 -20.19 1.16
N TYR A 16 -10.27 -20.38 2.34
CA TYR A 16 -11.71 -20.42 2.60
C TYR A 16 -12.23 -19.01 2.93
N ALA A 17 -13.51 -18.75 2.68
CA ALA A 17 -14.13 -17.45 2.96
C ALA A 17 -14.10 -17.08 4.46
N SER A 18 -13.96 -18.08 5.35
CA SER A 18 -13.78 -17.88 6.78
C SER A 18 -12.40 -17.33 7.18
N GLY A 19 -11.42 -17.29 6.27
CA GLY A 19 -10.02 -16.99 6.59
C GLY A 19 -9.19 -18.22 6.94
N ALA A 20 -9.81 -19.40 7.09
CA ALA A 20 -9.07 -20.64 7.18
C ALA A 20 -8.35 -20.94 5.86
N TRP A 21 -7.24 -21.67 5.93
CA TRP A 21 -6.48 -22.07 4.76
C TRP A 21 -5.85 -23.45 4.91
N GLU A 22 -5.60 -24.09 3.79
CA GLU A 22 -4.94 -25.38 3.67
C GLU A 22 -3.91 -25.32 2.55
N ALA A 23 -2.78 -25.98 2.72
CA ALA A 23 -1.72 -26.05 1.72
C ALA A 23 -1.39 -27.51 1.38
N ALA A 24 -0.86 -27.72 0.18
CA ALA A 24 -0.50 -29.05 -0.31
C ALA A 24 0.69 -29.70 0.44
N CYS A 25 1.49 -28.90 1.14
CA CYS A 25 2.68 -29.33 1.85
C CYS A 25 2.76 -28.69 3.25
N GLU A 26 3.63 -29.25 4.09
CA GLU A 26 3.90 -28.70 5.40
C GLU A 26 4.51 -27.30 5.29
N THR A 27 3.83 -26.32 5.88
CA THR A 27 4.29 -24.92 5.90
C THR A 27 5.26 -24.70 7.04
N SER A 28 6.34 -23.98 6.79
CA SER A 28 7.22 -23.52 7.87
C SER A 28 6.45 -22.66 8.86
N PRO A 29 6.87 -22.57 10.14
CA PRO A 29 6.21 -21.74 11.14
C PRO A 29 6.04 -20.29 10.70
N SER A 30 7.09 -19.69 10.11
CA SER A 30 7.03 -18.31 9.63
C SER A 30 6.08 -18.10 8.44
N ALA A 31 5.91 -19.11 7.58
CA ALA A 31 4.93 -19.04 6.50
C ALA A 31 3.50 -19.11 7.05
N ARG A 32 3.26 -19.98 8.04
CA ARG A 32 1.98 -20.05 8.74
C ARG A 32 1.63 -18.72 9.42
N ASP A 33 2.57 -18.13 10.16
CA ASP A 33 2.37 -16.83 10.82
C ASP A 33 1.95 -15.73 9.82
N LEU A 34 2.58 -15.69 8.64
CA LEU A 34 2.24 -14.73 7.60
C LEU A 34 0.87 -15.00 6.99
N LEU A 35 0.52 -16.26 6.73
CA LEU A 35 -0.78 -16.63 6.17
C LEU A 35 -1.91 -16.31 7.15
N ASP A 36 -1.74 -16.67 8.42
CA ASP A 36 -2.70 -16.38 9.49
C ASP A 36 -2.89 -14.86 9.70
N LEU A 37 -1.81 -14.08 9.56
CA LEU A 37 -1.87 -12.63 9.70
C LEU A 37 -2.48 -11.92 8.48
N LEU A 38 -2.13 -12.34 7.27
CA LEU A 38 -2.41 -11.59 6.04
C LEU A 38 -3.67 -12.06 5.31
N LEU A 39 -4.01 -13.35 5.34
CA LEU A 39 -5.19 -13.85 4.62
C LEU A 39 -6.51 -13.24 5.12
N PRO A 40 -6.75 -13.06 6.44
CA PRO A 40 -7.97 -12.39 6.90
C PRO A 40 -8.08 -10.95 6.40
N LEU A 41 -6.96 -10.28 6.13
CA LEU A 41 -6.94 -8.92 5.59
C LEU A 41 -7.35 -8.91 4.12
N GLN A 42 -6.91 -9.89 3.33
CA GLN A 42 -7.24 -10.03 1.92
C GLN A 42 -8.69 -10.43 1.64
N LEU A 43 -9.36 -11.07 2.59
CA LEU A 43 -10.73 -11.58 2.40
C LEU A 43 -11.82 -10.57 2.79
N ARG A 44 -11.46 -9.44 3.41
CA ARG A 44 -12.43 -8.40 3.75
C ARG A 44 -12.41 -7.29 2.71
N ALA A 45 -13.55 -7.08 2.06
CA ALA A 45 -13.74 -6.00 1.09
C ALA A 45 -13.61 -4.60 1.71
N ASP A 46 -13.91 -4.46 3.01
CA ASP A 46 -13.97 -3.17 3.71
C ASP A 46 -12.84 -3.02 4.73
N LEU A 47 -11.58 -3.21 4.30
CA LEU A 47 -10.42 -3.07 5.17
C LEU A 47 -9.67 -1.76 4.91
N VAL A 48 -9.30 -1.07 5.98
CA VAL A 48 -8.32 0.02 5.96
C VAL A 48 -7.11 -0.38 6.80
N ILE A 49 -5.92 -0.25 6.22
CA ILE A 49 -4.64 -0.51 6.90
C ILE A 49 -3.93 0.83 7.10
N GLY A 50 -3.65 1.18 8.36
CA GLY A 50 -2.76 2.29 8.69
C GLY A 50 -1.30 1.84 8.67
N GLN A 51 -0.45 2.49 7.87
CA GLN A 51 0.98 2.26 7.87
C GLN A 51 1.72 3.56 8.20
N ALA A 52 2.59 3.52 9.19
CA ALA A 52 3.49 4.62 9.55
C ALA A 52 4.88 4.07 9.87
N GLY A 53 5.92 4.73 9.36
CA GLY A 53 7.29 4.56 9.83
C GLY A 53 7.53 5.59 10.93
N GLN A 54 8.01 5.15 12.10
CA GLN A 54 8.29 6.04 13.22
C GLN A 54 9.57 5.65 13.94
N SER A 55 10.22 6.64 14.56
CA SER A 55 11.29 6.43 15.53
C SER A 55 10.76 5.80 16.82
N LEU A 56 11.67 5.37 17.69
CA LEU A 56 11.32 4.72 18.96
C LEU A 56 10.52 5.65 19.90
N ASP A 57 10.73 6.95 19.82
CA ASP A 57 9.98 7.98 20.55
C ASP A 57 8.68 8.41 19.85
N GLY A 58 8.26 7.70 18.79
CA GLY A 58 6.97 7.87 18.12
C GLY A 58 6.91 9.02 17.13
N ARG A 59 8.04 9.50 16.61
CA ARG A 59 8.09 10.59 15.62
C ARG A 59 8.15 10.02 14.20
N ILE A 60 7.40 10.63 13.29
CA ILE A 60 7.37 10.27 11.86
C ILE A 60 8.31 11.14 10.99
N ALA A 61 8.86 12.21 11.57
CA ALA A 61 9.83 13.12 10.97
C ALA A 61 10.60 13.86 12.07
N THR A 62 11.78 14.40 11.72
CA THR A 62 12.51 15.33 12.60
C THR A 62 11.75 16.65 12.76
N ALA A 63 12.17 17.49 13.71
CA ALA A 63 11.62 18.84 13.85
C ALA A 63 11.84 19.72 12.60
N GLY A 64 12.85 19.39 11.79
CA GLY A 64 13.12 20.03 10.49
C GLY A 64 12.28 19.47 9.34
N GLY A 65 11.50 18.40 9.57
CA GLY A 65 10.68 17.76 8.54
C GLY A 65 11.35 16.58 7.82
N ASP A 66 12.58 16.21 8.19
CA ASP A 66 13.27 15.07 7.57
C ASP A 66 12.60 13.76 8.02
N SER A 67 11.98 13.06 7.08
CA SER A 67 11.26 11.79 7.29
C SER A 67 11.95 10.60 6.61
N HIS A 68 12.99 10.86 5.82
CA HIS A 68 13.71 9.83 5.09
C HIS A 68 14.54 8.94 6.03
N TYR A 69 14.56 7.64 5.73
CA TYR A 69 15.40 6.63 6.40
C TYR A 69 15.07 6.33 7.86
N VAL A 70 13.88 6.70 8.35
CA VAL A 70 13.37 6.23 9.67
C VAL A 70 13.29 4.69 9.72
N THR A 71 13.00 4.07 8.58
CA THR A 71 12.81 2.61 8.45
C THR A 71 13.88 1.98 7.54
N GLY A 72 14.27 0.73 7.83
CA GLY A 72 15.24 -0.01 7.03
C GLY A 72 14.68 -0.75 5.80
N PRO A 73 15.55 -1.37 4.97
CA PRO A 73 15.14 -2.05 3.72
C PRO A 73 14.10 -3.15 3.89
N ALA A 74 14.11 -3.86 5.02
CA ALA A 74 13.13 -4.90 5.31
C ALA A 74 11.70 -4.34 5.43
N ASP A 75 11.54 -3.19 6.08
CA ASP A 75 10.23 -2.54 6.22
C ASP A 75 9.79 -1.91 4.90
N ILE A 76 10.72 -1.36 4.11
CA ILE A 76 10.42 -0.90 2.74
C ILE A 76 9.85 -2.05 1.91
N ARG A 77 10.47 -3.23 1.94
CA ARG A 77 9.96 -4.42 1.23
C ARG A 77 8.59 -4.84 1.76
N ARG A 78 8.37 -4.80 3.08
CA ARG A 78 7.07 -5.07 3.71
C ARG A 78 5.99 -4.09 3.25
N LEU A 79 6.28 -2.79 3.22
CA LEU A 79 5.38 -1.76 2.69
C LEU A 79 5.01 -2.05 1.23
N HIS A 80 5.98 -2.44 0.42
CA HIS A 80 5.73 -2.80 -0.98
C HIS A 80 4.85 -4.05 -1.13
N ARG A 81 4.97 -5.05 -0.24
CA ARG A 81 4.02 -6.17 -0.16
C ARG A 81 2.62 -5.70 0.22
N LEU A 82 2.48 -4.82 1.21
CA LEU A 82 1.17 -4.26 1.58
C LEU A 82 0.52 -3.53 0.41
N ARG A 83 1.28 -2.70 -0.33
CA ARG A 83 0.77 -2.02 -1.53
C ARG A 83 0.28 -2.97 -2.61
N ALA A 84 0.92 -4.13 -2.77
CA ALA A 84 0.51 -5.15 -3.73
C ALA A 84 -0.76 -5.91 -3.31
N LEU A 85 -1.13 -5.85 -2.02
CA LEU A 85 -2.27 -6.57 -1.45
C LEU A 85 -3.54 -5.71 -1.33
N VAL A 86 -3.46 -4.41 -1.60
CA VAL A 86 -4.59 -3.46 -1.46
C VAL A 86 -5.01 -2.89 -2.81
N ASP A 87 -6.27 -2.49 -2.91
CA ASP A 87 -6.81 -1.87 -4.14
C ASP A 87 -6.38 -0.40 -4.29
N ALA A 88 -6.16 0.30 -3.18
CA ALA A 88 -5.82 1.70 -3.16
C ALA A 88 -4.80 2.07 -2.06
N VAL A 89 -3.97 3.06 -2.35
CA VAL A 89 -3.10 3.74 -1.37
C VAL A 89 -3.58 5.17 -1.23
N VAL A 90 -3.86 5.58 0.00
CA VAL A 90 -4.38 6.91 0.32
C VAL A 90 -3.32 7.73 1.04
N VAL A 91 -3.06 8.95 0.57
CA VAL A 91 -2.20 9.93 1.25
C VAL A 91 -2.86 11.31 1.26
N GLY A 92 -2.38 12.19 2.15
CA GLY A 92 -2.76 13.61 2.14
C GLY A 92 -1.91 14.44 1.18
N ALA A 93 -2.46 15.57 0.71
CA ALA A 93 -1.72 16.53 -0.12
C ALA A 93 -0.43 17.04 0.52
N GLY A 94 -0.37 17.11 1.86
CA GLY A 94 0.85 17.48 2.59
C GLY A 94 2.01 16.50 2.37
N THR A 95 1.73 15.20 2.39
CA THR A 95 2.71 14.15 2.08
C THR A 95 3.18 14.26 0.63
N VAL A 96 2.27 14.53 -0.32
CA VAL A 96 2.65 14.72 -1.72
C VAL A 96 3.49 15.97 -1.92
N ALA A 97 3.16 17.05 -1.20
CA ALA A 97 3.91 18.29 -1.23
C ALA A 97 5.35 18.11 -0.70
N ALA A 98 5.51 17.39 0.41
CA ALA A 98 6.78 17.17 1.08
C ALA A 98 7.67 16.13 0.38
N ASP A 99 7.10 14.97 0.03
CA ASP A 99 7.89 13.80 -0.37
C ASP A 99 7.83 13.48 -1.87
N ASP A 100 6.87 14.07 -2.60
CA ASP A 100 6.56 13.77 -4.01
C ASP A 100 6.64 12.25 -4.35
N PRO A 101 5.86 11.41 -3.63
CA PRO A 101 6.01 9.96 -3.67
C PRO A 101 5.42 9.36 -4.94
N ARG A 102 5.97 8.22 -5.38
CA ARG A 102 5.43 7.45 -6.53
C ARG A 102 4.18 6.64 -6.19
N LEU A 103 4.09 6.16 -4.95
CA LEU A 103 3.02 5.29 -4.43
C LEU A 103 2.78 3.97 -5.21
N THR A 104 3.80 3.47 -5.90
CA THR A 104 3.76 2.22 -6.68
C THR A 104 4.41 1.04 -5.93
N VAL A 105 4.22 -0.17 -6.46
CA VAL A 105 4.92 -1.40 -6.09
C VAL A 105 6.22 -1.51 -6.92
N ARG A 106 7.37 -1.76 -6.27
CA ARG A 106 8.71 -1.71 -6.90
C ARG A 106 9.72 -2.70 -6.32
N GLU A 107 9.57 -3.06 -5.05
CA GLU A 107 10.50 -3.95 -4.35
C GLU A 107 10.04 -5.42 -4.29
N VAL A 108 8.87 -5.71 -4.86
CA VAL A 108 8.25 -7.05 -4.96
C VAL A 108 7.38 -7.12 -6.21
N GLU A 109 6.97 -8.33 -6.59
CA GLU A 109 5.96 -8.55 -7.63
C GLU A 109 4.56 -8.19 -7.12
N GLY A 110 3.73 -7.63 -8.01
CA GLY A 110 2.36 -7.24 -7.68
C GLY A 110 1.83 -6.14 -8.60
N ARG A 111 0.52 -5.94 -8.58
CA ARG A 111 -0.13 -4.84 -9.31
C ARG A 111 0.04 -3.54 -8.53
N ASN A 112 0.13 -2.41 -9.26
CA ASN A 112 0.08 -1.11 -8.62
C ASN A 112 -1.35 -0.81 -8.12
N PRO A 113 -1.51 -0.34 -6.88
CA PRO A 113 -2.80 0.10 -6.37
C PRO A 113 -3.21 1.43 -7.02
N VAL A 114 -4.51 1.74 -6.96
CA VAL A 114 -5.01 3.08 -7.25
C VAL A 114 -4.39 4.08 -6.28
N ARG A 115 -3.89 5.20 -6.78
CA ARG A 115 -3.29 6.26 -5.96
C ARG A 115 -4.37 7.28 -5.62
N VAL A 116 -4.71 7.43 -4.35
CA VAL A 116 -5.73 8.37 -3.90
C VAL A 116 -5.06 9.48 -3.11
N VAL A 117 -5.30 10.73 -3.49
CA VAL A 117 -4.81 11.88 -2.74
C VAL A 117 -5.95 12.73 -2.21
N LEU A 118 -5.93 12.94 -0.89
CA LEU A 118 -6.87 13.82 -0.21
C LEU A 118 -6.31 15.25 -0.22
N ASP A 119 -6.94 16.11 -1.03
CA ASP A 119 -6.59 17.52 -1.17
C ASP A 119 -7.84 18.41 -1.06
N PRO A 120 -8.41 18.55 0.15
CA PRO A 120 -9.70 19.23 0.32
C PRO A 120 -9.70 20.70 -0.12
N ASN A 121 -8.54 21.35 -0.23
CA ASN A 121 -8.43 22.77 -0.62
C ASN A 121 -7.70 22.97 -1.95
N GLY A 122 -7.43 21.89 -2.69
CA GLY A 122 -6.81 21.98 -4.00
C GLY A 122 -5.39 22.57 -4.02
N ARG A 123 -4.63 22.38 -2.94
CA ARG A 123 -3.31 23.01 -2.74
C ARG A 123 -2.19 22.30 -3.49
N MET A 124 -2.45 21.09 -3.97
CA MET A 124 -1.47 20.30 -4.69
C MET A 124 -1.28 20.90 -6.08
N GLY A 125 -0.05 21.31 -6.39
CA GLY A 125 0.35 21.65 -7.76
C GLY A 125 0.23 20.45 -8.70
N THR A 126 0.09 20.71 -9.99
CA THR A 126 -0.06 19.68 -11.03
C THR A 126 1.26 18.98 -11.38
N ASP A 127 2.38 19.63 -11.08
CA ASP A 127 3.73 19.07 -11.28
C ASP A 127 4.12 18.14 -10.12
N ARG A 128 3.55 16.93 -10.12
CA ARG A 128 3.86 15.85 -9.15
C ARG A 128 4.03 14.54 -9.88
N ARG A 129 5.01 13.72 -9.46
CA ARG A 129 5.34 12.46 -10.13
C ARG A 129 4.12 11.55 -10.28
N LEU A 130 3.32 11.43 -9.22
CA LEU A 130 2.12 10.59 -9.22
C LEU A 130 0.98 11.08 -10.15
N LEU A 131 1.04 12.32 -10.64
CA LEU A 131 0.05 12.88 -11.58
C LEU A 131 0.48 12.70 -13.03
N GLY A 132 1.79 12.64 -13.32
CA GLY A 132 2.33 12.63 -14.68
C GLY A 132 2.98 11.33 -15.16
N ASP A 133 3.31 10.39 -14.26
CA ASP A 133 4.12 9.22 -14.61
C ASP A 133 3.37 8.08 -15.33
N GLY A 134 2.04 8.13 -15.40
CA GLY A 134 1.20 7.08 -16.00
C GLY A 134 1.32 5.69 -15.36
N ALA A 135 1.98 5.56 -14.20
CA ALA A 135 2.36 4.26 -13.64
C ALA A 135 1.20 3.51 -12.95
N ALA A 136 0.16 4.24 -12.53
CA ALA A 136 -1.06 3.71 -11.95
C ALA A 136 -2.21 4.74 -12.06
N PRO A 137 -3.49 4.32 -12.01
CA PRO A 137 -4.60 5.26 -11.90
C PRO A 137 -4.44 6.17 -10.68
N THR A 138 -4.72 7.47 -10.84
CA THR A 138 -4.61 8.46 -9.76
C THR A 138 -5.92 9.23 -9.60
N LEU A 139 -6.44 9.27 -8.38
CA LEU A 139 -7.66 9.96 -8.00
C LEU A 139 -7.33 11.09 -7.02
N GLY A 140 -7.72 12.32 -7.36
CA GLY A 140 -7.68 13.46 -6.44
C GLY A 140 -9.06 13.68 -5.81
N VAL A 141 -9.13 13.66 -4.48
CA VAL A 141 -10.36 13.92 -3.72
C VAL A 141 -10.30 15.34 -3.19
N ARG A 142 -11.26 16.17 -3.60
CA ARG A 142 -11.38 17.58 -3.21
C ARG A 142 -12.72 17.84 -2.55
N ARG A 143 -12.82 18.89 -1.72
CA ARG A 143 -14.10 19.36 -1.20
C ARG A 143 -14.90 19.97 -2.36
N ALA A 144 -16.17 19.60 -2.49
CA ALA A 144 -17.08 20.25 -3.42
C ALA A 144 -17.27 21.73 -3.03
N GLY A 145 -17.08 22.65 -3.97
CA GLY A 145 -17.29 24.11 -3.78
C GLY A 145 -16.03 24.97 -3.62
N GLY A 146 -14.82 24.40 -3.73
CA GLY A 146 -13.59 25.17 -3.96
C GLY A 146 -13.38 25.36 -5.47
N GLY A 147 -13.11 26.60 -5.90
CA GLY A 147 -13.11 27.04 -7.29
C GLY A 147 -12.33 26.16 -8.30
N GLU A 148 -12.73 26.30 -9.56
CA GLU A 148 -12.13 25.67 -10.74
C GLU A 148 -10.60 25.78 -10.71
N PRO A 149 -9.85 24.71 -11.06
CA PRO A 149 -8.40 24.80 -11.18
C PRO A 149 -8.05 25.85 -12.25
N ALA A 150 -7.20 26.81 -11.89
CA ALA A 150 -6.60 27.71 -12.88
C ALA A 150 -5.86 26.85 -13.93
N ALA A 151 -6.25 27.05 -15.19
CA ALA A 151 -5.72 26.37 -16.36
C ALA A 151 -4.22 26.57 -16.56
#